data_AF-A0AAJ0DE19-F1
#
_entry.id   AF-A0AAJ0DE19-F1
#
_cell.length_a   1.000
_cell.length_b   1.000
_cell.length_c   1.000
_cell.angle_alpha   90.00
_cell.angle_beta   90.00
_cell.angle_gamma   90.00
#
_symmetry.space_group_name_H-M   'P 1'
#
loop_
_entity.id
_entity.type
_entity.pdbx_description
1 polymer ?
#
loop_
_entity_poly.entity_id
_entity_poly.type
_entity_poly.pdbx_seq_one_letter_code
_entity_poly.pdbx_strand_id
1 'polypeptide(L)'
;MDVSDPRSSSYGRYWSPEDIHDLFAPSEISVAAVKAWLEEAGITPDRVSQSINKQWLQFDSEPREAEELLKTRLHIYEHDTSGKTSVGCDESVSPHTNGVATDECQYITPGVKMIELRAGFADKLKKRGAPAEPITRPIRTPMPVTANLRSSSDSLQFYDSVITPNCILVMYNITPPTTSHKGNELGIFEETPEYLDHIDLDLFYKDLAPQIPQAFLLRTRMLLDFEVSYPIIYPQNSVLFLTDDRWSFEHYKYGLFNTFLDAIDGSYCTYSAFGETGNNDTLDATYPNPGYKHPLQCGVFKPTNVISLSYALAEFNEGTPANYQKRQCNEYIKLGLQGVSVVFASGDAGVASAFGCPKGENDKQRIFNPNFPANCPSGRRCRCPSNRKFGGRQTYLVAGTSASAPIFAAIPTRTNEERLGAGKATVGFVNPTLYQNPEAFNDITIGHNFGCLTKGFFCAEGWDPVTGLGTPNYPKLLDVFMALP
;
A
#
# COMPACT_ATOMS: atom_id res chain seq x y z
N MET A 1 7.14 14.87 11.09
CA MET A 1 6.67 15.94 10.18
C MET A 1 7.82 16.79 9.68
N ASP A 2 8.82 17.09 10.50
CA ASP A 2 9.95 17.99 10.19
C ASP A 2 10.72 17.66 8.90
N VAL A 3 10.79 16.39 8.49
CA VAL A 3 11.48 16.00 7.25
C VAL A 3 10.66 16.26 5.98
N SER A 4 9.37 16.61 6.13
CA SER A 4 8.40 16.78 5.04
C SER A 4 7.69 18.14 5.03
N ASP A 5 7.77 18.93 6.11
CA ASP A 5 7.28 20.31 6.12
C ASP A 5 8.28 21.20 5.34
N PRO A 6 7.87 21.85 4.24
CA PRO A 6 8.75 22.72 3.44
C PRO A 6 9.35 23.90 4.23
N ARG A 7 8.77 24.27 5.38
CA ARG A 7 9.27 25.36 6.24
C ARG A 7 10.32 24.89 7.25
N SER A 8 10.50 23.58 7.38
CA SER A 8 11.45 22.99 8.32
C SER A 8 12.85 22.98 7.75
N SER A 9 13.85 23.31 8.58
CA SER A 9 15.26 23.17 8.24
C SER A 9 15.69 21.71 7.99
N SER A 10 14.85 20.76 8.40
CA SER A 10 15.07 19.32 8.22
C SER A 10 14.39 18.77 6.97
N TYR A 11 13.71 19.59 6.17
CA TYR A 11 13.09 19.14 4.91
C TYR A 11 14.10 18.40 4.04
N GLY A 12 13.72 17.24 3.51
CA GLY A 12 14.58 16.42 2.66
C GLY A 12 15.66 15.62 3.41
N ARG A 13 15.79 15.79 4.74
CA ARG A 13 16.67 14.96 5.58
C ARG A 13 15.94 13.71 6.04
N TYR A 14 15.61 12.86 5.06
CA TYR A 14 14.88 11.63 5.30
C TYR A 14 15.68 10.61 6.10
N TRP A 15 14.95 9.69 6.72
CA TRP A 15 15.49 8.70 7.63
C TRP A 15 15.86 7.44 6.87
N SER A 16 16.96 6.81 7.25
CA SER A 16 17.26 5.45 6.80
C SER A 16 16.31 4.44 7.46
N PRO A 17 16.17 3.22 6.90
CA PRO A 17 15.50 2.12 7.60
C PRO A 17 16.07 1.90 9.00
N GLU A 18 17.38 2.03 9.18
CA GLU A 18 18.07 1.91 10.46
C GLU A 18 17.65 3.01 11.44
N ASP A 19 17.57 4.26 11.01
CA ASP A 19 17.09 5.37 11.87
C ASP A 19 15.65 5.14 12.37
N ILE A 20 14.80 4.54 11.52
CA ILE A 20 13.43 4.17 11.90
C ILE A 20 13.44 3.06 12.92
N HIS A 21 14.24 2.00 12.69
CA HIS A 21 14.37 0.91 13.66
C HIS A 21 14.86 1.44 15.01
N ASP A 22 15.85 2.34 15.00
CA ASP A 22 16.44 2.92 16.20
C ASP A 22 15.48 3.82 16.97
N LEU A 23 14.63 4.59 16.28
CA LEU A 23 13.61 5.39 16.94
C LEU A 23 12.65 4.53 17.78
N PHE A 24 12.28 3.36 17.25
CA PHE A 24 11.30 2.48 17.90
C PHE A 24 11.94 1.31 18.64
N ALA A 25 13.27 1.28 18.75
CA ALA A 25 13.99 0.25 19.50
C ALA A 25 13.85 0.50 21.02
N PRO A 26 13.71 -0.55 21.83
CA PRO A 26 13.91 -0.45 23.27
C PRO A 26 15.32 0.07 23.57
N SER A 27 15.52 0.69 24.74
CA SER A 27 16.84 1.20 25.12
C SER A 27 17.87 0.07 25.18
N GLU A 28 19.14 0.37 24.90
CA GLU A 28 20.20 -0.65 25.00
C GLU A 28 20.30 -1.25 26.41
N ILE A 29 19.98 -0.46 27.44
CA ILE A 29 19.92 -0.90 28.84
C ILE A 29 18.80 -1.93 29.02
N SER A 30 17.61 -1.66 28.46
CA SER A 30 16.47 -2.56 28.47
C SER A 30 16.80 -3.90 27.79
N VAL A 31 17.39 -3.83 26.59
CA VAL A 31 17.78 -5.02 25.82
C VAL A 31 18.86 -5.82 26.56
N ALA A 32 19.86 -5.15 27.13
CA ALA A 32 20.92 -5.80 27.89
C ALA A 32 20.38 -6.46 29.17
N ALA A 33 19.44 -5.82 29.87
CA ALA A 33 18.80 -6.38 31.06
C ALA A 33 18.03 -7.67 30.74
N VAL A 34 17.25 -7.69 29.65
CA VAL A 34 16.52 -8.90 29.22
C VAL A 34 17.48 -10.01 28.79
N LYS A 35 18.55 -9.68 28.04
CA LYS A 35 19.58 -10.68 27.65
C LYS A 35 20.29 -11.26 28.87
N ALA A 36 20.65 -10.43 29.85
CA ALA A 36 21.28 -10.90 31.10
C ALA A 36 20.34 -11.79 31.93
N TRP A 37 19.05 -11.46 31.98
CA TRP A 37 18.03 -12.28 32.63
C TRP A 37 17.87 -13.65 31.97
N LEU A 38 17.85 -13.70 30.63
CA LEU A 38 17.83 -14.95 29.88
C LEU A 38 19.09 -15.80 30.17
N GLU A 39 20.25 -15.16 30.20
CA GLU A 39 21.53 -15.83 30.51
C GLU A 39 21.57 -16.38 31.95
N GLU A 40 21.08 -15.61 32.94
CA GLU A 40 20.96 -16.07 34.34
C GLU A 40 20.02 -17.27 34.49
N ALA A 41 18.98 -17.34 33.65
CA ALA A 41 18.07 -18.47 33.58
C ALA A 41 18.60 -19.68 32.81
N GLY A 42 19.83 -19.61 32.29
CA GLY A 42 20.50 -20.71 31.57
C GLY A 42 20.29 -20.71 30.05
N ILE A 43 19.65 -19.68 29.49
CA ILE A 43 19.53 -19.50 28.04
C ILE A 43 20.77 -18.78 27.52
N THR A 44 21.66 -19.53 26.87
CA THR A 44 22.96 -18.99 26.43
C THR A 44 22.82 -17.94 25.31
N PRO A 45 23.73 -16.96 25.22
CA PRO A 45 23.61 -15.86 24.25
C PRO A 45 23.52 -16.27 22.77
N ASP A 46 24.07 -17.43 22.39
CA ASP A 46 23.98 -17.99 21.04
C ASP A 46 22.57 -18.47 20.67
N ARG A 47 21.74 -18.74 21.68
CA ARG A 47 20.32 -19.12 21.54
C ARG A 47 19.39 -17.90 21.56
N VAL A 48 19.92 -16.69 21.71
CA VAL A 48 19.16 -15.44 21.76
C VAL A 48 19.47 -14.61 20.52
N SER A 49 18.43 -14.25 19.77
CA SER A 49 18.51 -13.36 18.62
C SER A 49 17.63 -12.13 18.84
N GLN A 50 17.97 -11.03 18.16
CA GLN A 50 17.15 -9.83 18.14
C GLN A 50 16.59 -9.64 16.74
N SER A 51 15.33 -9.23 16.65
CA SER A 51 14.68 -8.94 15.37
C SER A 51 15.41 -7.79 14.64
N ILE A 52 15.26 -7.75 13.31
CA ILE A 52 15.90 -6.74 12.45
C ILE A 52 15.48 -5.31 12.85
N ASN A 53 14.21 -5.10 13.24
CA ASN A 53 13.72 -3.82 13.77
C ASN A 53 14.00 -3.58 15.24
N LYS A 54 14.80 -4.42 15.89
CA LYS A 54 15.22 -4.32 17.29
C LYS A 54 14.09 -4.44 18.32
N GLN A 55 12.85 -4.71 17.92
CA GLN A 55 11.69 -4.72 18.81
C GLN A 55 11.46 -6.03 19.59
N TRP A 56 11.98 -7.16 19.09
CA TRP A 56 11.79 -8.47 19.72
C TRP A 56 13.13 -9.11 20.03
N LEU A 57 13.18 -9.80 21.16
CA LEU A 57 14.16 -10.82 21.41
C LEU A 57 13.47 -12.16 21.24
N GLN A 58 14.04 -13.01 20.39
CA GLN A 58 13.65 -14.39 20.23
C GLN A 58 14.73 -15.26 20.88
N PHE A 59 14.31 -16.29 21.59
CA PHE A 59 15.24 -17.29 22.09
C PHE A 59 14.72 -18.70 21.87
N ASP A 60 15.64 -19.65 21.71
CA ASP A 60 15.32 -21.06 21.58
C ASP A 60 15.47 -21.75 22.95
N SER A 61 14.44 -22.44 23.43
CA SER A 61 14.40 -23.13 24.73
C SER A 61 13.82 -24.54 24.63
N GLU A 62 14.28 -25.46 25.47
CA GLU A 62 13.51 -26.66 25.79
C GLU A 62 12.25 -26.28 26.59
N PRO A 63 11.14 -27.05 26.50
CA PRO A 63 9.91 -26.73 27.22
C PRO A 63 10.13 -26.55 28.73
N ARG A 64 11.00 -27.37 29.33
CA ARG A 64 11.31 -27.29 30.76
C ARG A 64 12.02 -25.98 31.13
N GLU A 65 12.97 -25.53 30.32
CA GLU A 65 13.67 -24.26 30.55
C GLU A 65 12.68 -23.09 30.46
N ALA A 66 11.79 -23.09 29.47
CA ALA A 66 10.75 -22.07 29.32
C ALA A 66 9.77 -22.04 30.50
N GLU A 67 9.31 -23.21 30.95
CA GLU A 67 8.44 -23.33 32.13
C GLU A 67 9.12 -22.84 33.42
N GLU A 68 10.41 -23.14 33.60
CA GLU A 68 11.20 -22.71 34.75
C GLU A 68 11.50 -21.21 34.72
N LEU A 69 11.79 -20.65 33.54
CA LEU A 69 11.99 -19.21 33.30
C LEU A 69 10.71 -18.42 33.57
N LEU A 70 9.59 -18.86 32.98
CA LEU A 70 8.32 -18.14 32.98
C LEU A 70 7.42 -18.49 34.17
N LYS A 71 7.84 -19.45 35.01
CA LYS A 71 7.06 -19.98 36.15
C LYS A 71 5.65 -20.41 35.74
N THR A 72 5.55 -21.08 34.59
CA THR A 72 4.28 -21.50 34.00
C THR A 72 4.32 -22.97 33.60
N ARG A 73 3.19 -23.49 33.10
CA ARG A 73 3.11 -24.79 32.44
C ARG A 73 2.67 -24.58 30.99
N LEU A 74 3.43 -25.17 30.08
CA LEU A 74 3.11 -25.13 28.66
C LEU A 74 2.24 -26.32 28.32
N HIS A 75 1.11 -26.05 27.70
CA HIS A 75 0.14 -27.04 27.27
C HIS A 75 -0.03 -26.98 25.76
N ILE A 76 -0.38 -28.13 25.18
CA ILE A 76 -0.90 -28.20 23.82
C ILE A 76 -2.42 -28.16 23.93
N TYR A 77 -3.02 -27.09 23.43
CA TYR A 77 -4.47 -26.95 23.29
C TYR A 77 -4.89 -27.39 21.90
N GLU A 78 -5.99 -28.12 21.81
CA GLU A 78 -6.60 -28.50 20.53
C GLU A 78 -7.96 -27.81 20.42
N HIS A 79 -8.19 -27.13 19.29
CA HIS A 79 -9.46 -26.45 19.06
C HIS A 79 -10.53 -27.45 18.59
N ASP A 80 -11.56 -27.66 19.42
CA ASP A 80 -12.60 -28.69 19.27
C ASP A 80 -13.25 -28.78 17.87
N THR A 81 -13.36 -27.67 17.14
CA THR A 81 -14.05 -27.64 15.83
C THR A 81 -13.10 -27.70 14.64
N SER A 82 -11.87 -27.23 14.77
CA SER A 82 -10.92 -27.17 13.65
C SER A 82 -9.78 -28.19 13.76
N GLY A 83 -9.61 -28.85 14.90
CA GLY A 83 -8.50 -29.79 15.17
C GLY A 83 -7.13 -29.12 15.18
N LYS A 84 -7.09 -27.78 15.19
CA LYS A 84 -5.83 -27.01 15.20
C LYS A 84 -5.21 -27.12 16.59
N THR A 85 -3.93 -27.47 16.64
CA THR A 85 -3.18 -27.55 17.90
C THR A 85 -2.39 -26.28 18.11
N SER A 86 -2.29 -25.81 19.36
CA SER A 86 -1.54 -24.61 19.72
C SER A 86 -0.81 -24.80 21.03
N VAL A 87 0.36 -24.18 21.19
CA VAL A 87 1.05 -24.10 22.47
C VAL A 87 0.63 -22.83 23.20
N GLY A 88 0.31 -22.96 24.49
CA GLY A 88 0.01 -21.83 25.37
C GLY A 88 0.16 -22.22 26.83
N CYS A 89 -0.30 -21.36 27.74
CA CYS A 89 -0.38 -21.66 29.17
C CYS A 89 -1.69 -21.17 29.81
N ASP A 90 -2.06 -21.77 30.94
CA ASP A 90 -3.35 -21.53 31.61
C ASP A 90 -3.48 -20.12 32.22
N GLU A 91 -2.35 -19.49 32.57
CA GLU A 91 -2.32 -18.16 33.19
C GLU A 91 -1.45 -17.19 32.38
N SER A 92 -1.83 -15.91 32.38
CA SER A 92 -0.97 -14.87 31.79
C SER A 92 0.34 -14.80 32.56
N VAL A 93 1.44 -15.14 31.90
CA VAL A 93 2.79 -14.85 32.39
C VAL A 93 2.94 -13.33 32.35
N SER A 94 2.62 -12.66 33.46
CA SER A 94 2.93 -11.25 33.61
C SER A 94 4.43 -11.13 33.86
N PRO A 95 5.15 -10.31 33.09
CA PRO A 95 6.54 -9.99 33.37
C PRO A 95 6.71 -9.53 34.84
N HIS A 96 5.78 -8.77 35.39
CA HIS A 96 5.96 -8.04 36.65
C HIS A 96 6.04 -8.86 37.95
N THR A 97 6.02 -10.20 37.91
CA THR A 97 6.04 -11.03 39.13
C THR A 97 7.42 -11.54 39.55
N ASN A 98 8.47 -11.42 38.74
CA ASN A 98 9.72 -12.19 38.93
C ASN A 98 11.08 -11.44 38.87
N GLY A 99 11.16 -10.11 38.96
CA GLY A 99 12.45 -9.40 39.14
C GLY A 99 12.64 -8.16 38.24
N VAL A 100 13.87 -7.62 38.22
CA VAL A 100 14.20 -6.28 37.67
C VAL A 100 14.08 -6.18 36.13
N ALA A 101 14.28 -7.27 35.38
CA ALA A 101 14.30 -7.25 33.92
C ALA A 101 12.89 -7.18 33.28
N THR A 102 11.83 -7.16 34.09
CA THR A 102 10.47 -7.39 33.61
C THR A 102 9.64 -6.14 33.41
N ASP A 103 10.05 -5.00 33.98
CA ASP A 103 9.48 -3.69 33.64
C ASP A 103 9.84 -3.27 32.20
N GLU A 104 10.88 -3.89 31.63
CA GLU A 104 11.37 -3.65 30.27
C GLU A 104 10.73 -4.58 29.22
N CYS A 105 10.05 -5.65 29.67
CA CYS A 105 9.39 -6.62 28.81
C CYS A 105 7.88 -6.43 28.90
N GLN A 106 7.24 -6.04 27.80
CA GLN A 106 5.79 -5.80 27.80
C GLN A 106 4.97 -7.08 27.66
N TYR A 107 5.50 -8.07 26.94
CA TYR A 107 4.78 -9.30 26.60
C TYR A 107 5.74 -10.44 26.23
N ILE A 108 5.40 -11.66 26.64
CA ILE A 108 6.12 -12.89 26.30
C ILE A 108 5.16 -13.87 25.62
N THR A 109 5.60 -14.49 24.52
CA THR A 109 4.84 -15.46 23.72
C THR A 109 5.63 -16.77 23.55
N PRO A 110 5.00 -17.96 23.57
CA PRO A 110 3.57 -18.24 23.79
C PRO A 110 3.18 -18.06 25.26
N GLY A 111 2.25 -17.13 25.53
CA GLY A 111 1.60 -16.97 26.83
C GLY A 111 0.19 -17.55 26.80
N VAL A 112 -0.80 -16.84 27.34
CA VAL A 112 -2.23 -17.12 27.07
C VAL A 112 -2.62 -16.93 25.61
N LYS A 113 -1.81 -16.18 24.83
CA LYS A 113 -1.95 -16.12 23.38
C LYS A 113 -1.36 -17.40 22.81
N MET A 114 -2.25 -18.30 22.43
CA MET A 114 -1.95 -19.58 21.80
C MET A 114 -1.19 -19.37 20.48
N ILE A 115 -0.03 -20.01 20.33
CA ILE A 115 0.70 -20.10 19.05
C ILE A 115 0.29 -21.40 18.36
N GLU A 116 -0.32 -21.30 17.19
CA GLU A 116 -0.72 -22.47 16.40
C GLU A 116 0.50 -23.28 15.97
N LEU A 117 0.53 -24.56 16.34
CA LEU A 117 1.52 -25.51 15.85
C LEU A 117 1.16 -25.87 14.41
N ARG A 118 2.13 -25.77 13.50
CA ARG A 118 1.95 -26.21 12.11
C ARG A 118 1.69 -27.72 12.08
N ALA A 119 0.42 -28.12 12.05
CA ALA A 119 0.01 -29.48 11.78
C ALA A 119 0.09 -29.76 10.28
N GLY A 120 0.87 -30.78 9.90
CA GLY A 120 0.82 -31.35 8.57
C GLY A 120 -0.58 -31.88 8.26
N PHE A 121 -1.13 -31.47 7.12
CA PHE A 121 -2.24 -32.05 6.36
C PHE A 121 -3.26 -32.90 7.14
N ALA A 122 -4.41 -32.31 7.46
CA ALA A 122 -5.67 -33.05 7.51
C ALA A 122 -6.87 -32.14 7.21
N ASP A 123 -7.43 -32.30 6.01
CA ASP A 123 -8.74 -31.76 5.59
C ASP A 123 -9.86 -32.09 6.59
N LYS A 124 -10.75 -31.12 6.88
CA LYS A 124 -12.20 -31.22 6.56
C LYS A 124 -13.09 -30.08 7.11
N LEU A 125 -14.02 -29.63 6.25
CA LEU A 125 -15.34 -28.97 6.48
C LEU A 125 -15.33 -27.43 6.64
N LYS A 126 -16.30 -26.64 6.16
CA LYS A 126 -17.50 -26.84 5.30
C LYS A 126 -17.85 -25.46 4.71
N LYS A 127 -18.12 -25.39 3.39
CA LYS A 127 -18.58 -24.17 2.69
C LYS A 127 -19.89 -23.63 3.28
N ARG A 128 -19.89 -22.36 3.71
CA ARG A 128 -21.08 -21.51 3.67
C ARG A 128 -20.88 -20.49 2.56
N GLY A 129 -21.58 -20.70 1.46
CA GLY A 129 -21.58 -19.77 0.33
C GLY A 129 -22.33 -18.51 0.73
N ALA A 130 -21.59 -17.43 0.96
CA ALA A 130 -22.12 -16.08 0.78
C ALA A 130 -22.08 -15.77 -0.73
N PRO A 131 -23.11 -15.10 -1.28
CA PRO A 131 -23.07 -14.68 -2.66
C PRO A 131 -21.88 -13.74 -2.86
N ALA A 132 -21.04 -14.08 -3.84
CA ALA A 132 -19.90 -13.26 -4.22
C ALA A 132 -20.42 -11.96 -4.86
N GLU A 133 -20.30 -10.85 -4.14
CA GLU A 133 -20.35 -9.54 -4.78
C GLU A 133 -18.95 -9.17 -5.30
N PRO A 134 -18.85 -8.62 -6.52
CA PRO A 134 -17.58 -8.34 -7.15
C PRO A 134 -16.94 -7.10 -6.50
N ILE A 135 -15.68 -7.25 -6.08
CA ILE A 135 -14.76 -6.12 -5.92
C ILE A 135 -14.86 -5.30 -7.20
N THR A 136 -15.16 -4.00 -7.04
CA THR A 136 -15.51 -3.09 -8.13
C THR A 136 -14.46 -3.14 -9.23
N ARG A 137 -14.81 -3.82 -10.33
CA ARG A 137 -14.01 -3.80 -11.56
C ARG A 137 -14.23 -2.44 -12.23
N PRO A 138 -13.22 -1.91 -12.93
CA PRO A 138 -13.40 -0.71 -13.74
C PRO A 138 -14.60 -0.88 -14.68
N ILE A 139 -15.41 0.19 -14.84
CA ILE A 139 -16.55 0.17 -15.77
C ILE A 139 -16.01 -0.05 -17.19
N ARG A 140 -16.46 -1.12 -17.86
CA ARG A 140 -16.07 -1.47 -19.23
C ARG A 140 -17.20 -1.16 -20.21
N THR A 141 -16.99 -0.24 -21.14
CA THR A 141 -17.92 0.03 -22.24
C THR A 141 -17.24 -0.14 -23.60
N PRO A 142 -17.86 -0.81 -24.60
CA PRO A 142 -17.28 -0.95 -25.94
C PRO A 142 -17.01 0.41 -26.61
N MET A 143 -15.90 0.53 -27.32
CA MET A 143 -15.55 1.74 -28.08
C MET A 143 -16.50 1.92 -29.27
N PRO A 144 -16.99 3.14 -29.56
CA PRO A 144 -17.60 3.45 -30.85
C PRO A 144 -16.60 3.18 -31.98
N VAL A 145 -17.02 2.42 -32.99
CA VAL A 145 -16.19 1.92 -34.12
C VAL A 145 -15.55 3.03 -34.98
N THR A 146 -15.88 4.30 -34.74
CA THR A 146 -15.48 5.46 -35.56
C THR A 146 -14.23 6.21 -35.09
N ALA A 147 -13.61 5.85 -33.96
CA ALA A 147 -12.40 6.53 -33.48
C ALA A 147 -11.13 5.96 -34.14
N ASN A 148 -10.77 6.48 -35.32
CA ASN A 148 -9.44 6.26 -35.91
C ASN A 148 -8.37 7.03 -35.09
N LEU A 149 -7.96 6.47 -33.95
CA LEU A 149 -6.93 7.03 -33.06
C LEU A 149 -5.55 7.18 -33.71
N ARG A 150 -5.31 6.50 -34.85
CA ARG A 150 -4.03 6.55 -35.59
C ARG A 150 -3.77 7.87 -36.32
N SER A 151 -4.78 8.71 -36.53
CA SER A 151 -4.64 9.98 -37.25
C SER A 151 -4.70 11.22 -36.35
N SER A 152 -4.77 11.04 -35.02
CA SER A 152 -5.09 12.12 -34.07
C SER A 152 -3.93 12.55 -33.18
N SER A 153 -2.67 12.36 -33.62
CA SER A 153 -1.50 12.91 -32.92
C SER A 153 -1.59 14.44 -32.73
N ASP A 154 -2.49 15.11 -33.45
CA ASP A 154 -2.67 16.56 -33.45
C ASP A 154 -4.10 17.06 -33.19
N SER A 155 -5.10 16.19 -33.01
CA SER A 155 -6.49 16.66 -32.88
C SER A 155 -7.02 16.53 -31.45
N LEU A 156 -7.09 17.68 -30.77
CA LEU A 156 -7.89 17.96 -29.56
C LEU A 156 -9.38 17.55 -29.68
N GLN A 157 -9.82 17.09 -30.86
CA GLN A 157 -11.20 16.79 -31.24
C GLN A 157 -11.84 15.59 -30.52
N PHE A 158 -11.09 14.82 -29.73
CA PHE A 158 -11.60 13.61 -29.07
C PHE A 158 -11.35 13.56 -27.55
N TYR A 159 -10.86 14.64 -26.94
CA TYR A 159 -10.46 14.65 -25.52
C TYR A 159 -11.67 14.58 -24.57
N ASP A 160 -12.84 14.97 -25.05
CA ASP A 160 -14.13 14.82 -24.36
C ASP A 160 -14.63 13.36 -24.33
N SER A 161 -14.10 12.52 -25.23
CA SER A 161 -14.57 11.18 -25.50
C SER A 161 -13.56 10.09 -25.07
N VAL A 162 -12.26 10.38 -25.19
CA VAL A 162 -11.16 9.45 -24.89
C VAL A 162 -9.95 10.19 -24.33
N ILE A 163 -9.45 9.74 -23.18
CA ILE A 163 -8.19 10.22 -22.59
C ILE A 163 -7.05 9.33 -23.07
N THR A 164 -6.05 9.90 -23.74
CA THR A 164 -4.82 9.23 -24.19
C THR A 164 -3.62 9.75 -23.39
N PRO A 165 -2.44 9.11 -23.48
CA PRO A 165 -1.22 9.65 -22.88
C PRO A 165 -0.94 11.11 -23.26
N ASN A 166 -1.14 11.48 -24.53
CA ASN A 166 -0.97 12.87 -24.95
C ASN A 166 -2.01 13.80 -24.33
N CYS A 167 -3.27 13.35 -24.16
CA CYS A 167 -4.27 14.13 -23.42
C CYS A 167 -3.77 14.42 -22.00
N ILE A 168 -3.21 13.41 -21.31
CA ILE A 168 -2.72 13.54 -19.93
C ILE A 168 -1.58 14.57 -19.87
N LEU A 169 -0.62 14.51 -20.79
CA LEU A 169 0.46 15.48 -20.87
C LEU A 169 -0.07 16.91 -21.05
N VAL A 170 -1.03 17.11 -21.97
CA VAL A 170 -1.63 18.43 -22.24
C VAL A 170 -2.48 18.92 -21.06
N MET A 171 -3.35 18.08 -20.49
CA MET A 171 -4.26 18.45 -19.40
C MET A 171 -3.52 18.90 -18.14
N TYR A 172 -2.41 18.24 -17.81
CA TYR A 172 -1.61 18.56 -16.63
C TYR A 172 -0.39 19.43 -16.93
N ASN A 173 -0.26 19.90 -18.19
CA ASN A 173 0.86 20.70 -18.69
C ASN A 173 2.24 20.05 -18.46
N ILE A 174 2.30 18.72 -18.54
CA ILE A 174 3.52 17.94 -18.29
C ILE A 174 4.43 18.03 -19.51
N THR A 175 5.64 18.53 -19.30
CA THR A 175 6.67 18.55 -20.33
C THR A 175 7.23 17.14 -20.56
N PRO A 176 7.44 16.71 -21.83
CA PRO A 176 8.01 15.39 -22.13
C PRO A 176 9.38 15.17 -21.45
N PRO A 177 9.63 13.98 -20.87
CA PRO A 177 10.93 13.64 -20.30
C PRO A 177 12.06 13.60 -21.33
N THR A 178 13.27 13.91 -20.89
CA THR A 178 14.50 13.65 -21.68
C THR A 178 15.56 12.87 -20.90
N THR A 179 15.36 12.66 -19.60
CA THR A 179 16.36 12.10 -18.68
C THR A 179 15.75 11.00 -17.81
N SER A 180 16.62 10.19 -17.24
CA SER A 180 16.29 9.21 -16.20
C SER A 180 17.38 9.21 -15.13
N HIS A 181 17.00 8.87 -13.90
CA HIS A 181 17.90 8.73 -12.77
C HIS A 181 17.76 7.33 -12.18
N LYS A 182 18.90 6.63 -12.00
CA LYS A 182 18.92 5.33 -11.33
C LYS A 182 18.41 5.49 -9.90
N GLY A 183 17.48 4.62 -9.48
CA GLY A 183 16.91 4.68 -8.14
C GLY A 183 15.69 5.61 -8.01
N ASN A 184 15.24 6.29 -9.07
CA ASN A 184 13.97 7.02 -9.09
C ASN A 184 12.91 6.32 -9.95
N GLU A 185 12.96 5.00 -10.03
CA GLU A 185 11.94 4.24 -10.71
C GLU A 185 10.57 4.42 -10.03
N LEU A 186 9.50 4.54 -10.81
CA LEU A 186 8.14 4.61 -10.27
C LEU A 186 7.72 3.22 -9.80
N GLY A 187 7.40 3.11 -8.51
CA GLY A 187 6.82 1.91 -7.93
C GLY A 187 5.35 1.75 -8.30
N ILE A 188 4.96 0.60 -8.80
CA ILE A 188 3.55 0.23 -9.03
C ILE A 188 3.29 -1.03 -8.23
N PHE A 189 2.34 -1.02 -7.31
CA PHE A 189 1.93 -2.21 -6.58
C PHE A 189 0.70 -2.82 -7.20
N GLU A 190 0.78 -4.11 -7.52
CA GLU A 190 -0.38 -4.88 -7.90
C GLU A 190 -0.41 -6.28 -7.28
N GLU A 191 -1.64 -6.73 -7.05
CA GLU A 191 -1.92 -7.94 -6.27
C GLU A 191 -1.92 -9.20 -7.12
N THR A 192 -2.44 -9.15 -8.35
CA THR A 192 -2.56 -10.34 -9.19
C THR A 192 -1.63 -10.29 -10.39
N PRO A 193 -0.81 -11.34 -10.61
CA PRO A 193 -0.19 -11.55 -11.90
C PRO A 193 -1.27 -12.07 -12.82
N GLU A 194 -2.09 -11.17 -13.36
CA GLU A 194 -2.85 -11.55 -14.52
C GLU A 194 -1.83 -11.99 -15.59
N TYR A 195 -1.96 -13.20 -16.15
CA TYR A 195 -1.01 -13.69 -17.15
C TYR A 195 -1.02 -12.78 -18.38
N LEU A 196 0.15 -12.22 -18.74
CA LEU A 196 0.37 -11.24 -19.81
C LEU A 196 0.42 -11.91 -21.19
N ASP A 197 -0.19 -11.27 -22.18
CA ASP A 197 0.27 -11.30 -23.57
C ASP A 197 1.07 -10.02 -23.83
N HIS A 198 2.39 -10.14 -24.04
CA HIS A 198 3.34 -9.03 -24.30
C HIS A 198 2.85 -8.10 -25.42
N ILE A 199 2.06 -8.70 -26.33
CA ILE A 199 1.39 -8.10 -27.47
C ILE A 199 0.57 -6.85 -27.09
N ASP A 200 -0.09 -6.80 -25.94
CA ASP A 200 -1.05 -5.72 -25.66
C ASP A 200 -0.38 -4.38 -25.28
N LEU A 201 0.69 -4.39 -24.48
CA LEU A 201 1.46 -3.18 -24.16
C LEU A 201 2.20 -2.66 -25.39
N ASP A 202 2.79 -3.56 -26.17
CA ASP A 202 3.50 -3.18 -27.40
C ASP A 202 2.55 -2.54 -28.40
N LEU A 203 1.32 -3.06 -28.53
CA LEU A 203 0.28 -2.45 -29.35
C LEU A 203 -0.16 -1.09 -28.80
N PHE A 204 -0.35 -0.95 -27.49
CA PHE A 204 -0.70 0.34 -26.88
C PHE A 204 0.38 1.40 -27.17
N TYR A 205 1.64 1.10 -26.86
CA TYR A 205 2.72 2.07 -27.05
C TYR A 205 2.99 2.34 -28.52
N LYS A 206 2.87 1.32 -29.39
CA LYS A 206 2.94 1.51 -30.84
C LYS A 206 1.93 2.54 -31.34
N ASP A 207 0.68 2.46 -30.88
CA ASP A 207 -0.40 3.30 -31.40
C ASP A 207 -0.50 4.66 -30.66
N LEU A 208 -0.11 4.75 -29.37
CA LEU A 208 -0.37 5.92 -28.51
C LEU A 208 0.85 6.54 -27.82
N ALA A 209 2.00 5.88 -27.80
CA ALA A 209 3.25 6.42 -27.26
C ALA A 209 4.48 5.88 -28.02
N PRO A 210 4.59 6.16 -29.33
CA PRO A 210 5.57 5.53 -30.22
C PRO A 210 7.02 5.86 -29.88
N GLN A 211 7.28 6.84 -29.01
CA GLN A 211 8.60 7.13 -28.45
C GLN A 211 9.15 6.03 -27.53
N ILE A 212 8.30 5.11 -27.07
CA ILE A 212 8.65 4.03 -26.15
C ILE A 212 9.05 2.78 -26.95
N PRO A 213 10.24 2.19 -26.73
CA PRO A 213 10.68 1.01 -27.46
C PRO A 213 9.85 -0.24 -27.12
N GLN A 214 9.38 -0.95 -28.16
CA GLN A 214 8.57 -2.18 -28.07
C GLN A 214 9.29 -3.42 -27.51
N ALA A 215 10.56 -3.30 -27.09
CA ALA A 215 11.36 -4.42 -26.57
C ALA A 215 11.75 -4.24 -25.10
N PHE A 216 11.32 -3.15 -24.47
CA PHE A 216 11.89 -2.68 -23.21
C PHE A 216 11.04 -3.00 -21.96
N LEU A 217 9.85 -3.56 -22.13
CA LEU A 217 8.88 -3.61 -21.04
C LEU A 217 8.81 -4.96 -20.32
N LEU A 218 8.77 -4.84 -18.99
CA LEU A 218 8.71 -5.88 -17.99
C LEU A 218 7.61 -6.92 -18.25
N ARG A 219 7.90 -8.17 -17.89
CA ARG A 219 7.04 -9.35 -18.08
C ARG A 219 5.86 -9.39 -17.09
N THR A 220 4.89 -8.47 -17.15
CA THR A 220 3.70 -8.54 -16.29
C THR A 220 2.49 -7.77 -16.82
N ARG A 221 1.28 -8.33 -16.71
CA ARG A 221 0.01 -7.74 -17.19
C ARG A 221 -0.51 -6.72 -16.20
N MET A 222 -0.13 -5.48 -16.42
CA MET A 222 -0.47 -4.38 -15.51
C MET A 222 -0.95 -3.19 -16.33
N LEU A 223 -1.74 -3.46 -17.37
CA LEU A 223 -1.78 -2.50 -18.46
C LEU A 223 -2.25 -1.10 -18.03
N LEU A 224 -3.27 -0.90 -17.16
CA LEU A 224 -3.77 0.48 -16.96
C LEU A 224 -2.73 1.38 -16.30
N ASP A 225 -2.14 0.95 -15.19
CA ASP A 225 -1.20 1.77 -14.42
C ASP A 225 0.07 2.07 -15.24
N PHE A 226 0.60 1.08 -15.96
CA PHE A 226 1.74 1.28 -16.84
C PHE A 226 1.37 2.07 -18.11
N GLU A 227 0.24 1.79 -18.75
CA GLU A 227 -0.24 2.47 -19.96
C GLU A 227 -0.40 3.98 -19.74
N VAL A 228 -0.85 4.40 -18.55
CA VAL A 228 -1.06 5.82 -18.24
C VAL A 228 0.17 6.49 -17.62
N SER A 229 0.96 5.80 -16.80
CA SER A 229 2.10 6.42 -16.11
C SER A 229 3.41 6.33 -16.90
N TYR A 230 3.66 5.23 -17.60
CA TYR A 230 4.94 5.01 -18.28
C TYR A 230 5.22 6.04 -19.39
N PRO A 231 4.24 6.42 -20.24
CA PRO A 231 4.46 7.50 -21.20
C PRO A 231 4.73 8.87 -20.58
N ILE A 232 4.34 9.07 -19.31
CA ILE A 232 4.61 10.31 -18.59
C ILE A 232 6.07 10.34 -18.13
N ILE A 233 6.62 9.21 -17.67
CA ILE A 233 7.95 9.14 -17.04
C ILE A 233 9.09 8.71 -17.96
N TYR A 234 8.81 8.00 -19.06
CA TYR A 234 9.83 7.49 -19.99
C TYR A 234 10.77 8.61 -20.50
N PRO A 235 12.11 8.52 -20.35
CA PRO A 235 12.88 7.27 -20.26
C PRO A 235 13.15 6.74 -18.84
N GLN A 236 12.53 7.31 -17.80
CA GLN A 236 12.56 6.71 -16.47
C GLN A 236 11.82 5.36 -16.46
N ASN A 237 12.28 4.43 -15.62
CA ASN A 237 11.67 3.11 -15.48
C ASN A 237 10.63 3.03 -14.36
N SER A 238 9.84 1.96 -14.39
CA SER A 238 8.96 1.57 -13.30
C SER A 238 9.43 0.26 -12.67
N VAL A 239 9.18 0.08 -11.38
CA VAL A 239 9.35 -1.18 -10.64
C VAL A 239 7.97 -1.72 -10.31
N LEU A 240 7.76 -3.00 -10.59
CA LEU A 240 6.55 -3.70 -10.18
C LEU A 240 6.75 -4.38 -8.83
N PHE A 241 5.91 -4.03 -7.86
CA PHE A 241 5.71 -4.80 -6.64
C PHE A 241 4.57 -5.80 -6.86
N LEU A 242 4.95 -7.03 -7.15
CA LEU A 242 4.04 -8.17 -7.26
C LEU A 242 4.28 -9.09 -6.07
N THR A 243 3.43 -8.99 -5.06
CA THR A 243 3.64 -9.65 -3.76
C THR A 243 2.69 -10.79 -3.48
N ASP A 244 1.74 -11.02 -4.37
CA ASP A 244 0.72 -12.04 -4.21
C ASP A 244 0.34 -12.71 -5.54
N ASP A 245 -0.61 -13.63 -5.46
CA ASP A 245 -1.12 -14.41 -6.56
C ASP A 245 -2.65 -14.39 -6.64
N ARG A 246 -3.18 -14.81 -7.79
CA ARG A 246 -4.62 -14.78 -8.04
C ARG A 246 -5.42 -15.66 -7.08
N TRP A 247 -4.87 -16.78 -6.64
CA TRP A 247 -5.53 -17.66 -5.69
C TRP A 247 -5.73 -16.94 -4.35
N SER A 248 -4.71 -16.27 -3.81
CA SER A 248 -4.83 -15.49 -2.58
C SER A 248 -5.89 -14.41 -2.70
N PHE A 249 -5.88 -13.62 -3.78
CA PHE A 249 -6.89 -12.58 -4.01
C PHE A 249 -8.32 -13.12 -3.98
N GLU A 250 -8.56 -14.30 -4.57
CA GLU A 250 -9.89 -14.91 -4.61
C GLU A 250 -10.35 -15.44 -3.24
N HIS A 251 -9.43 -15.74 -2.31
CA HIS A 251 -9.70 -16.36 -1.01
C HIS A 251 -9.51 -15.43 0.20
N TYR A 252 -8.68 -14.40 0.11
CA TYR A 252 -8.22 -13.52 1.20
C TYR A 252 -8.37 -12.04 0.83
N LYS A 253 -9.59 -11.64 0.48
CA LYS A 253 -9.91 -10.30 -0.08
C LYS A 253 -9.60 -9.12 0.83
N TYR A 254 -9.43 -9.34 2.13
CA TYR A 254 -9.29 -8.28 3.13
C TYR A 254 -7.83 -8.01 3.52
N GLY A 255 -6.92 -8.97 3.32
CA GLY A 255 -5.49 -8.85 3.58
C GLY A 255 -4.68 -8.14 2.50
N LEU A 256 -5.35 -7.53 1.52
CA LEU A 256 -4.78 -6.98 0.27
C LEU A 256 -3.44 -6.25 0.42
N PHE A 257 -3.35 -5.30 1.37
CA PHE A 257 -2.16 -4.47 1.53
C PHE A 257 -1.09 -5.10 2.43
N ASN A 258 -1.41 -6.18 3.14
CA ASN A 258 -0.48 -6.75 4.10
C ASN A 258 0.73 -7.36 3.43
N THR A 259 0.51 -8.13 2.37
CA THR A 259 1.58 -8.80 1.62
C THR A 259 2.51 -7.78 0.96
N PHE A 260 1.94 -6.65 0.51
CA PHE A 260 2.73 -5.51 0.04
C PHE A 260 3.62 -4.94 1.15
N LEU A 261 3.03 -4.65 2.31
CA LEU A 261 3.75 -4.09 3.46
C LEU A 261 4.80 -5.05 4.02
N ASP A 262 4.48 -6.35 4.09
CA ASP A 262 5.41 -7.43 4.45
C ASP A 262 6.62 -7.41 3.51
N ALA A 263 6.37 -7.29 2.20
CA ALA A 263 7.42 -7.41 1.19
C ALA A 263 8.33 -6.18 1.13
N ILE A 264 7.87 -4.98 1.50
CA ILE A 264 8.67 -3.75 1.49
C ILE A 264 9.37 -3.47 2.83
N ASP A 265 8.78 -3.89 3.95
CA ASP A 265 9.38 -3.81 5.29
C ASP A 265 9.33 -5.20 5.92
N GLY A 266 10.46 -5.93 5.87
CA GLY A 266 10.52 -7.29 6.42
C GLY A 266 10.29 -7.34 7.93
N SER A 267 10.46 -6.21 8.62
CA SER A 267 10.14 -6.12 10.04
C SER A 267 8.64 -6.11 10.30
N TYR A 268 7.83 -5.67 9.32
CA TYR A 268 6.38 -5.70 9.39
C TYR A 268 5.84 -7.12 9.53
N CYS A 269 6.50 -8.14 8.97
CA CYS A 269 6.09 -9.54 9.16
C CYS A 269 6.03 -9.99 10.63
N THR A 270 6.73 -9.31 11.54
CA THR A 270 6.77 -9.63 12.98
C THR A 270 6.41 -8.45 13.88
N TYR A 271 6.16 -7.28 13.29
CA TYR A 271 5.81 -6.06 14.00
C TYR A 271 4.52 -6.25 14.79
N SER A 272 4.50 -5.90 16.09
CA SER A 272 3.25 -5.83 16.85
C SER A 272 2.86 -4.41 17.18
N ALA A 273 1.61 -4.09 16.91
CA ALA A 273 1.00 -2.84 17.33
C ALA A 273 -0.52 -3.00 17.42
N PHE A 274 -1.14 -2.25 18.33
CA PHE A 274 -2.60 -2.23 18.48
C PHE A 274 -3.24 -3.61 18.75
N GLY A 275 -2.48 -4.54 19.33
CA GLY A 275 -2.93 -5.91 19.62
C GLY A 275 -2.83 -6.90 18.44
N GLU A 276 -2.35 -6.46 17.27
CA GLU A 276 -2.05 -7.31 16.12
C GLU A 276 -0.54 -7.59 16.06
N THR A 277 -0.16 -8.78 15.60
CA THR A 277 1.23 -9.22 15.42
C THR A 277 1.36 -9.95 14.09
N GLY A 278 2.24 -9.48 13.22
CA GLY A 278 2.48 -10.13 11.92
C GLY A 278 1.20 -10.30 11.09
N ASN A 279 1.03 -11.49 10.53
CA ASN A 279 -0.12 -11.84 9.69
C ASN A 279 -1.28 -12.36 10.54
N ASN A 280 -2.49 -11.94 10.17
CA ASN A 280 -3.74 -12.36 10.78
C ASN A 280 -4.31 -13.56 10.02
N ASP A 281 -4.44 -14.71 10.69
CA ASP A 281 -4.84 -16.00 10.09
C ASP A 281 -6.23 -15.98 9.41
N THR A 282 -7.06 -14.98 9.69
CA THR A 282 -8.40 -14.84 9.11
C THR A 282 -8.40 -13.89 7.91
N LEU A 283 -7.52 -12.89 7.89
CA LEU A 283 -7.53 -11.82 6.89
C LEU A 283 -6.47 -12.04 5.81
N ASP A 284 -5.32 -12.57 6.21
CA ASP A 284 -4.11 -12.66 5.38
C ASP A 284 -3.93 -14.06 4.79
N ALA A 285 -3.43 -14.10 3.56
CA ALA A 285 -3.07 -15.35 2.93
C ALA A 285 -1.91 -16.03 3.68
N THR A 286 -1.99 -17.35 3.77
CA THR A 286 -0.90 -18.17 4.30
C THR A 286 -0.03 -18.65 3.16
N TYR A 287 1.29 -18.74 3.36
CA TYR A 287 2.23 -19.18 2.32
C TYR A 287 3.14 -20.31 2.81
N PRO A 288 3.53 -21.25 1.93
CA PRO A 288 3.09 -21.37 0.52
C PRO A 288 1.62 -21.81 0.41
N ASN A 289 0.97 -21.45 -0.69
CA ASN A 289 -0.43 -21.74 -0.96
C ASN A 289 -0.61 -22.49 -2.32
N PRO A 290 -1.84 -22.86 -2.72
CA PRO A 290 -2.10 -23.50 -4.01
C PRO A 290 -1.61 -22.71 -5.25
N GLY A 291 -1.75 -21.39 -5.27
CA GLY A 291 -1.36 -20.50 -6.37
C GLY A 291 0.04 -19.89 -6.27
N TYR A 292 0.66 -19.86 -5.09
CA TYR A 292 2.01 -19.35 -4.86
C TYR A 292 2.86 -20.31 -4.02
N LYS A 293 3.95 -20.81 -4.60
CA LYS A 293 4.80 -21.85 -3.99
C LYS A 293 6.00 -21.32 -3.21
N HIS A 294 6.25 -20.02 -3.26
CA HIS A 294 7.33 -19.39 -2.52
C HIS A 294 6.89 -19.03 -1.09
N PRO A 295 7.82 -18.86 -0.14
CA PRO A 295 7.50 -18.39 1.20
C PRO A 295 6.93 -16.95 1.17
N LEU A 296 6.29 -16.56 2.28
CA LEU A 296 5.89 -15.16 2.52
C LEU A 296 7.08 -14.24 2.26
N GLN A 297 6.83 -13.19 1.49
CA GLN A 297 7.84 -12.19 1.15
C GLN A 297 7.96 -11.19 2.29
N CYS A 298 9.04 -11.28 3.07
CA CYS A 298 9.35 -10.34 4.15
C CYS A 298 10.58 -9.51 3.78
N GLY A 299 10.40 -8.24 3.42
CA GLY A 299 11.49 -7.29 3.13
C GLY A 299 12.29 -7.64 1.88
N VAL A 300 11.66 -8.28 0.90
CA VAL A 300 12.30 -8.70 -0.36
C VAL A 300 12.40 -7.55 -1.38
N PHE A 301 11.57 -6.52 -1.23
CA PHE A 301 11.54 -5.36 -2.10
C PHE A 301 12.14 -4.14 -1.40
N LYS A 302 13.01 -3.44 -2.12
CA LYS A 302 13.42 -2.09 -1.72
C LYS A 302 12.34 -1.08 -2.13
N PRO A 303 11.87 -0.21 -1.24
CA PRO A 303 10.95 0.87 -1.61
C PRO A 303 11.54 1.78 -2.69
N THR A 304 10.71 2.19 -3.66
CA THR A 304 11.01 3.26 -4.61
C THR A 304 10.69 4.63 -4.01
N ASN A 305 11.18 5.71 -4.61
CA ASN A 305 10.91 7.08 -4.11
C ASN A 305 9.44 7.48 -4.22
N VAL A 306 8.71 6.88 -5.16
CA VAL A 306 7.27 7.06 -5.34
C VAL A 306 6.62 5.70 -5.57
N ILE A 307 5.49 5.43 -4.91
CA ILE A 307 4.72 4.19 -5.05
C ILE A 307 3.25 4.53 -5.33
N SER A 308 2.70 3.95 -6.39
CA SER A 308 1.27 4.00 -6.72
C SER A 308 0.56 2.71 -6.27
N LEU A 309 -0.55 2.88 -5.56
CA LEU A 309 -1.46 1.81 -5.18
C LEU A 309 -2.87 2.14 -5.69
N SER A 310 -3.32 1.38 -6.69
CA SER A 310 -4.57 1.63 -7.40
C SER A 310 -5.76 0.83 -6.87
N TYR A 311 -5.65 0.34 -5.64
CA TYR A 311 -6.66 -0.46 -4.95
C TYR A 311 -7.17 0.24 -3.68
N ALA A 312 -8.33 -0.22 -3.21
CA ALA A 312 -8.98 0.31 -2.02
C ALA A 312 -9.83 -0.77 -1.34
N LEU A 313 -9.91 -0.70 0.00
CA LEU A 313 -10.85 -1.42 0.84
C LEU A 313 -11.80 -0.42 1.54
N ALA A 314 -12.85 -0.89 2.20
CA ALA A 314 -13.67 -0.03 3.06
C ALA A 314 -12.96 0.29 4.38
N GLU A 315 -13.10 1.52 4.89
CA GLU A 315 -12.71 1.83 6.27
C GLU A 315 -13.61 1.12 7.28
N PHE A 316 -14.93 1.07 7.05
CA PHE A 316 -15.91 0.57 8.00
C PHE A 316 -16.87 -0.46 7.40
N ASN A 317 -17.17 -1.51 8.19
CA ASN A 317 -18.08 -2.64 7.92
C ASN A 317 -17.74 -3.42 6.63
N GLU A 318 -17.32 -4.69 6.80
CA GLU A 318 -16.64 -5.50 5.75
C GLU A 318 -15.28 -4.92 5.30
N GLY A 319 -14.76 -3.93 6.04
CA GLY A 319 -13.35 -3.54 6.06
C GLY A 319 -12.54 -4.28 7.12
N THR A 320 -11.22 -4.18 7.07
CA THR A 320 -10.33 -4.79 8.07
C THR A 320 -10.50 -4.15 9.45
N PRO A 321 -10.22 -4.85 10.55
CA PRO A 321 -10.29 -4.30 11.90
C PRO A 321 -9.49 -2.99 12.07
N ALA A 322 -9.99 -2.07 12.90
CA ALA A 322 -9.37 -0.74 13.04
C ALA A 322 -7.92 -0.79 13.55
N ASN A 323 -7.60 -1.75 14.42
CA ASN A 323 -6.23 -2.02 14.87
C ASN A 323 -5.32 -2.47 13.71
N TYR A 324 -5.82 -3.33 12.83
CA TYR A 324 -5.13 -3.78 11.64
C TYR A 324 -4.88 -2.62 10.66
N GLN A 325 -5.88 -1.78 10.38
CA GLN A 325 -5.71 -0.58 9.56
C GLN A 325 -4.71 0.42 10.16
N LYS A 326 -4.76 0.67 11.48
CA LYS A 326 -3.80 1.55 12.16
C LYS A 326 -2.38 1.03 12.05
N ARG A 327 -2.19 -0.28 12.20
CA ARG A 327 -0.90 -0.95 12.04
C ARG A 327 -0.36 -0.75 10.62
N GLN A 328 -1.19 -0.89 9.59
CA GLN A 328 -0.81 -0.59 8.20
C GLN A 328 -0.53 0.90 7.97
N CYS A 329 -1.30 1.81 8.58
CA CYS A 329 -1.00 3.25 8.49
C CYS A 329 0.38 3.61 9.07
N ASN A 330 0.85 2.93 10.11
CA ASN A 330 2.20 3.14 10.63
C ASN A 330 3.26 2.85 9.56
N GLU A 331 3.08 1.83 8.73
CA GLU A 331 4.02 1.50 7.65
C GLU A 331 4.08 2.59 6.58
N TYR A 332 2.93 3.13 6.18
CA TYR A 332 2.91 4.27 5.25
C TYR A 332 3.55 5.52 5.88
N ILE A 333 3.46 5.70 7.19
CA ILE A 333 4.17 6.79 7.90
C ILE A 333 5.68 6.54 7.89
N LYS A 334 6.14 5.31 8.15
CA LYS A 334 7.56 4.94 8.04
C LYS A 334 8.10 5.24 6.63
N LEU A 335 7.37 4.88 5.58
CA LEU A 335 7.72 5.23 4.20
C LEU A 335 7.83 6.76 4.01
N GLY A 336 6.89 7.52 4.56
CA GLY A 336 6.94 8.98 4.53
C GLY A 336 8.18 9.57 5.22
N LEU A 337 8.62 8.98 6.34
CA LEU A 337 9.87 9.34 7.03
C LEU A 337 11.11 9.02 6.19
N GLN A 338 11.06 7.95 5.38
CA GLN A 338 12.12 7.55 4.44
C GLN A 338 12.13 8.37 3.15
N GLY A 339 11.26 9.37 3.02
CA GLY A 339 11.22 10.18 1.80
C GLY A 339 10.56 9.46 0.62
N VAL A 340 9.61 8.55 0.90
CA VAL A 340 8.79 7.90 -0.10
C VAL A 340 7.43 8.59 -0.21
N SER A 341 7.03 8.94 -1.43
CA SER A 341 5.67 9.38 -1.74
C SER A 341 4.77 8.16 -1.99
N VAL A 342 3.72 7.96 -1.19
CA VAL A 342 2.75 6.90 -1.44
C VAL A 342 1.42 7.50 -1.91
N VAL A 343 0.95 7.06 -3.09
CA VAL A 343 -0.24 7.58 -3.75
C VAL A 343 -1.30 6.49 -3.80
N PHE A 344 -2.51 6.84 -3.35
CA PHE A 344 -3.64 5.90 -3.30
C PHE A 344 -4.79 6.38 -4.19
N ALA A 345 -5.44 5.43 -4.86
CA ALA A 345 -6.74 5.67 -5.46
C ALA A 345 -7.78 5.98 -4.38
N SER A 346 -8.59 7.04 -4.54
CA SER A 346 -9.61 7.38 -3.54
C SER A 346 -10.85 6.46 -3.56
N GLY A 347 -10.98 5.65 -4.62
CA GLY A 347 -12.09 4.74 -4.87
C GLY A 347 -13.19 5.34 -5.75
N ASP A 348 -14.01 4.44 -6.31
CA ASP A 348 -14.89 4.74 -7.46
C ASP A 348 -16.37 4.85 -7.09
N ALA A 349 -16.73 4.56 -5.84
CA ALA A 349 -18.11 4.52 -5.36
C ALA A 349 -18.58 5.84 -4.70
N GLY A 350 -17.88 6.95 -4.98
CA GLY A 350 -18.25 8.27 -4.47
C GLY A 350 -18.03 8.41 -2.96
N VAL A 351 -19.09 8.70 -2.21
CA VAL A 351 -19.10 8.68 -0.73
C VAL A 351 -19.31 7.27 -0.13
N ALA A 352 -19.51 6.27 -0.98
CA ALA A 352 -19.50 4.88 -0.58
C ALA A 352 -18.11 4.26 -0.78
N SER A 353 -17.87 3.14 -0.12
CA SER A 353 -16.72 2.29 -0.39
C SER A 353 -17.08 1.26 -1.47
N ALA A 354 -16.11 0.43 -1.87
CA ALA A 354 -16.38 -0.73 -2.73
C ALA A 354 -17.46 -1.68 -2.15
N PHE A 355 -17.73 -1.60 -0.84
CA PHE A 355 -18.71 -2.40 -0.09
C PHE A 355 -19.98 -1.62 0.24
N GLY A 356 -20.15 -0.43 -0.34
CA GLY A 356 -21.33 0.40 -0.17
C GLY A 356 -21.34 1.19 1.15
N CYS A 357 -22.56 1.49 1.61
CA CYS A 357 -22.78 2.40 2.73
C CYS A 357 -23.42 1.68 3.92
N PRO A 358 -22.79 1.73 5.10
CA PRO A 358 -23.35 1.20 6.33
C PRO A 358 -24.70 1.82 6.64
N LYS A 359 -25.54 1.04 7.32
CA LYS A 359 -26.82 1.54 7.84
C LYS A 359 -26.59 2.30 9.15
N GLY A 360 -27.23 3.45 9.29
CA GLY A 360 -27.29 4.19 10.55
C GLY A 360 -28.34 3.62 11.51
N GLU A 361 -28.44 4.22 12.70
CA GLU A 361 -29.25 3.73 13.85
C GLU A 361 -30.72 3.40 13.52
N ASN A 362 -31.31 4.06 12.52
CA ASN A 362 -32.72 3.89 12.16
C ASN A 362 -32.96 3.12 10.85
N ASP A 363 -31.97 2.40 10.31
CA ASP A 363 -31.98 1.62 9.04
C ASP A 363 -32.30 2.40 7.74
N LYS A 364 -32.84 3.61 7.87
CA LYS A 364 -33.20 4.57 6.82
C LYS A 364 -32.07 5.54 6.50
N GLN A 365 -31.11 5.70 7.41
CA GLN A 365 -29.92 6.52 7.20
C GLN A 365 -28.80 5.65 6.61
N ARG A 366 -28.05 6.20 5.67
CA ARG A 366 -26.83 5.60 5.12
C ARG A 366 -25.65 6.46 5.54
N ILE A 367 -24.64 5.84 6.13
CA ILE A 367 -23.43 6.50 6.60
C ILE A 367 -22.42 6.48 5.44
N PHE A 368 -21.72 7.60 5.21
CA PHE A 368 -20.64 7.65 4.23
C PHE A 368 -19.50 6.74 4.66
N ASN A 369 -18.96 5.98 3.71
CA ASN A 369 -17.94 4.96 3.98
C ASN A 369 -16.70 5.26 3.14
N PRO A 370 -15.70 5.95 3.70
CA PRO A 370 -14.47 6.22 2.97
C PRO A 370 -13.69 4.93 2.70
N ASN A 371 -12.78 5.01 1.73
CA ASN A 371 -11.89 3.91 1.40
C ASN A 371 -10.57 4.00 2.19
N PHE A 372 -10.05 2.83 2.55
CA PHE A 372 -8.72 2.58 3.10
C PHE A 372 -7.79 2.06 2.00
N PRO A 373 -6.49 2.42 1.98
CA PRO A 373 -5.72 3.24 2.94
C PRO A 373 -5.74 4.74 2.63
N ALA A 374 -6.61 5.19 1.73
CA ALA A 374 -6.68 6.59 1.30
C ALA A 374 -7.05 7.58 2.44
N ASN A 375 -7.52 7.07 3.57
CA ASN A 375 -7.79 7.77 4.81
C ASN A 375 -6.59 7.83 5.78
N CYS A 376 -5.50 7.07 5.55
CA CYS A 376 -4.29 7.18 6.36
C CYS A 376 -3.68 8.60 6.21
N PRO A 377 -3.24 9.25 7.30
CA PRO A 377 -2.73 10.64 7.25
C PRO A 377 -1.54 10.86 6.30
N SER A 378 -0.72 9.82 6.07
CA SER A 378 0.45 9.82 5.18
C SER A 378 0.12 9.58 3.70
N GLY A 379 -1.13 9.23 3.37
CA GLY A 379 -1.57 8.95 2.01
C GLY A 379 -2.08 10.17 1.25
N ARG A 380 -1.90 10.20 -0.07
CA ARG A 380 -2.58 11.15 -0.95
C ARG A 380 -3.72 10.50 -1.73
N ARG A 381 -4.89 11.14 -1.71
CA ARG A 381 -6.09 10.81 -2.50
C ARG A 381 -6.02 11.43 -3.89
N CYS A 382 -6.24 10.64 -4.93
CA CYS A 382 -6.38 11.11 -6.31
C CYS A 382 -7.71 10.68 -6.93
N ARG A 383 -8.33 11.60 -7.67
CA ARG A 383 -9.55 11.37 -8.46
C ARG A 383 -9.37 11.98 -9.85
N CYS A 384 -9.55 11.17 -10.90
CA CYS A 384 -9.64 11.64 -12.28
C CYS A 384 -10.56 10.69 -13.06
N PRO A 385 -11.41 11.19 -13.97
CA PRO A 385 -11.97 10.36 -15.03
C PRO A 385 -10.88 10.12 -16.07
N SER A 386 -10.41 8.90 -16.23
CA SER A 386 -9.51 8.55 -17.34
C SER A 386 -9.84 7.18 -17.85
N ASN A 387 -9.83 7.06 -19.18
CA ASN A 387 -10.31 5.92 -19.95
C ASN A 387 -9.17 5.18 -20.65
N ARG A 388 -9.15 3.84 -20.51
CA ARG A 388 -8.81 2.81 -21.54
C ARG A 388 -7.49 2.02 -21.39
N LYS A 389 -7.56 0.75 -21.83
CA LYS A 389 -6.54 -0.31 -21.88
C LYS A 389 -6.69 -1.17 -23.15
N PHE A 390 -5.63 -1.71 -23.74
CA PHE A 390 -5.68 -2.55 -24.98
C PHE A 390 -5.72 -4.06 -24.69
N GLY A 391 -6.49 -4.83 -25.47
CA GLY A 391 -6.41 -6.29 -25.47
C GLY A 391 -7.48 -7.01 -26.31
N GLY A 392 -7.08 -7.53 -27.47
CA GLY A 392 -7.81 -8.54 -28.28
C GLY A 392 -9.02 -8.07 -29.11
N ARG A 393 -8.79 -7.65 -30.38
CA ARG A 393 -9.77 -7.36 -31.48
C ARG A 393 -10.99 -6.45 -31.18
N GLN A 394 -11.27 -6.10 -29.93
CA GLN A 394 -12.34 -5.19 -29.51
C GLN A 394 -11.82 -4.24 -28.43
N THR A 395 -12.04 -2.94 -28.62
CA THR A 395 -11.56 -1.90 -27.70
C THR A 395 -12.64 -1.48 -26.70
N TYR A 396 -12.29 -1.27 -25.42
CA TYR A 396 -13.22 -0.88 -24.36
C TYR A 396 -12.70 0.32 -23.56
N LEU A 397 -13.57 1.26 -23.17
CA LEU A 397 -13.29 2.36 -22.23
C LEU A 397 -13.20 1.81 -20.79
N VAL A 398 -12.32 2.40 -19.96
CA VAL A 398 -12.01 1.95 -18.59
C VAL A 398 -11.88 3.15 -17.67
N ALA A 399 -12.87 3.46 -16.83
CA ALA A 399 -12.83 4.61 -15.91
C ALA A 399 -12.51 4.21 -14.47
N GLY A 400 -11.94 5.14 -13.69
CA GLY A 400 -11.77 4.99 -12.24
C GLY A 400 -10.60 5.78 -11.66
N THR A 401 -10.62 5.97 -10.35
CA THR A 401 -9.53 6.56 -9.56
C THR A 401 -8.26 5.74 -9.61
N SER A 402 -8.37 4.44 -9.93
CA SER A 402 -7.23 3.55 -10.25
C SER A 402 -6.39 4.06 -11.41
N ALA A 403 -6.92 4.81 -12.37
CA ALA A 403 -6.10 5.44 -13.41
C ALA A 403 -5.51 6.78 -12.96
N SER A 404 -6.13 7.45 -11.99
CA SER A 404 -5.65 8.75 -11.48
C SER A 404 -4.47 8.64 -10.53
N ALA A 405 -4.39 7.56 -9.73
CA ALA A 405 -3.27 7.30 -8.82
C ALA A 405 -1.92 7.19 -9.55
N PRO A 406 -1.75 6.35 -10.59
CA PRO A 406 -0.49 6.21 -11.31
C PRO A 406 -0.15 7.45 -12.15
N ILE A 407 -1.15 8.17 -12.69
CA ILE A 407 -0.93 9.48 -13.34
C ILE A 407 -0.37 10.48 -12.33
N PHE A 408 -1.00 10.58 -11.16
CA PHE A 408 -0.54 11.49 -10.14
C PHE A 408 0.85 11.08 -9.61
N ALA A 409 1.12 9.79 -9.41
CA ALA A 409 2.41 9.27 -8.97
C ALA A 409 3.54 9.53 -9.99
N ALA A 410 3.23 9.58 -11.28
CA ALA A 410 4.20 9.99 -12.30
C ALA A 410 4.69 11.44 -12.09
N ILE A 411 3.85 12.36 -11.60
CA ILE A 411 4.23 13.77 -11.40
C ILE A 411 5.38 13.98 -10.39
N PRO A 412 5.31 13.52 -9.13
CA PRO A 412 6.44 13.61 -8.21
C PRO A 412 7.63 12.76 -8.66
N THR A 413 7.43 11.69 -9.44
CA THR A 413 8.54 10.96 -10.08
C THR A 413 9.29 11.89 -11.04
N ARG A 414 8.58 12.57 -11.92
CA ARG A 414 9.14 13.58 -12.85
C ARG A 414 9.81 14.74 -12.11
N THR A 415 9.21 15.21 -11.03
CA THR A 415 9.81 16.25 -10.19
C THR A 415 11.09 15.78 -9.51
N ASN A 416 11.13 14.52 -9.06
CA ASN A 416 12.36 13.93 -8.51
C ASN A 416 13.47 13.84 -9.56
N GLU A 417 13.17 13.57 -10.83
CA GLU A 417 14.17 13.60 -11.91
C GLU A 417 14.90 14.93 -11.97
N GLU A 418 14.15 16.03 -11.97
CA GLU A 418 14.72 17.38 -12.02
C GLU A 418 15.47 17.73 -10.72
N ARG A 419 14.92 17.34 -9.56
CA ARG A 419 15.55 17.56 -8.25
C ARG A 419 16.87 16.80 -8.13
N LEU A 420 16.89 15.51 -8.46
CA LEU A 420 18.08 14.67 -8.42
C LEU A 420 19.13 15.15 -9.43
N GLY A 421 18.71 15.58 -10.63
CA GLY A 421 19.59 16.23 -11.61
C GLY A 421 20.26 17.51 -11.08
N ALA A 422 19.59 18.22 -10.16
CA ALA A 422 20.13 19.38 -9.45
C ALA A 422 20.84 19.04 -8.13
N GLY A 423 21.03 17.75 -7.80
CA GLY A 423 21.69 17.30 -6.56
C GLY A 423 20.85 17.49 -5.30
N LYS A 424 19.53 17.64 -5.43
CA LYS A 424 18.58 17.79 -4.31
C LYS A 424 18.00 16.44 -3.90
N ALA A 425 17.49 16.36 -2.66
CA ALA A 425 16.74 15.19 -2.19
C ALA A 425 15.41 15.03 -2.97
N THR A 426 14.82 13.84 -2.96
CA THR A 426 13.47 13.60 -3.51
C THR A 426 12.40 14.41 -2.76
N VAL A 427 11.16 14.42 -3.25
CA VAL A 427 10.06 15.22 -2.65
C VAL A 427 9.43 14.58 -1.41
N GLY A 428 9.61 13.27 -1.20
CA GLY A 428 9.12 12.53 -0.05
C GLY A 428 7.61 12.62 0.20
N PHE A 429 7.21 12.66 1.46
CA PHE A 429 5.79 12.84 1.81
C PHE A 429 5.29 14.23 1.38
N VAL A 430 4.57 14.29 0.26
CA VAL A 430 4.25 15.54 -0.43
C VAL A 430 3.14 16.37 0.22
N ASN A 431 2.21 15.78 0.97
CA ASN A 431 1.00 16.48 1.43
C ASN A 431 1.30 17.83 2.11
N PRO A 432 2.24 17.96 3.07
CA PRO A 432 2.51 19.23 3.74
C PRO A 432 2.91 20.34 2.77
N THR A 433 3.65 20.01 1.70
CA THR A 433 4.04 20.96 0.66
C THR A 433 2.84 21.35 -0.19
N LEU A 434 2.03 20.39 -0.59
CA LEU A 434 0.90 20.63 -1.49
C LEU A 434 -0.18 21.52 -0.84
N TYR A 435 -0.53 21.25 0.42
CA TYR A 435 -1.52 22.06 1.15
C TYR A 435 -1.04 23.49 1.45
N GLN A 436 0.26 23.74 1.39
CA GLN A 436 0.83 25.09 1.51
C GLN A 436 0.89 25.83 0.16
N ASN A 437 0.67 25.15 -0.97
CA ASN A 437 0.77 25.71 -2.32
C ASN A 437 -0.46 25.31 -3.17
N PRO A 438 -1.69 25.64 -2.75
CA PRO A 438 -2.92 25.29 -3.50
C PRO A 438 -2.96 25.88 -4.91
N GLU A 439 -2.27 26.99 -5.16
CA GLU A 439 -2.20 27.67 -6.46
C GLU A 439 -1.47 26.86 -7.56
N ALA A 440 -0.77 25.79 -7.16
CA ALA A 440 -0.16 24.82 -8.05
C ALA A 440 -1.18 23.80 -8.63
N PHE A 441 -2.47 23.94 -8.29
CA PHE A 441 -3.56 23.12 -8.78
C PHE A 441 -4.58 23.95 -9.55
N ASN A 442 -5.30 23.31 -10.48
CA ASN A 442 -6.52 23.86 -11.05
C ASN A 442 -7.70 23.37 -10.19
N ASP A 443 -8.33 24.33 -9.52
CA ASP A 443 -9.46 24.11 -8.62
C ASP A 443 -10.72 23.65 -9.37
N ILE A 444 -11.37 22.61 -8.87
CA ILE A 444 -12.58 22.02 -9.47
C ILE A 444 -13.76 22.39 -8.60
N THR A 445 -14.56 23.37 -9.04
CA THR A 445 -15.64 23.94 -8.23
C THR A 445 -17.04 23.44 -8.61
N ILE A 446 -17.15 22.59 -9.63
CA ILE A 446 -18.42 22.08 -10.16
C ILE A 446 -18.42 20.55 -10.14
N GLY A 447 -19.38 19.98 -9.40
CA GLY A 447 -19.57 18.54 -9.35
C GLY A 447 -19.93 18.05 -7.95
N HIS A 448 -20.08 16.74 -7.83
CA HIS A 448 -20.37 16.05 -6.57
C HIS A 448 -19.99 14.57 -6.66
N ASN A 449 -19.74 13.91 -5.53
CA ASN A 449 -19.44 12.47 -5.46
C ASN A 449 -20.65 11.65 -4.98
N PHE A 450 -21.63 11.45 -5.86
CA PHE A 450 -22.82 10.64 -5.59
C PHE A 450 -22.51 9.29 -4.93
N GLY A 451 -23.33 8.91 -3.94
CA GLY A 451 -23.22 7.65 -3.23
C GLY A 451 -24.18 7.60 -2.06
N CYS A 452 -24.38 6.42 -1.48
CA CYS A 452 -25.26 6.24 -0.31
C CYS A 452 -26.71 6.73 -0.51
N LEU A 453 -27.22 6.69 -1.75
CA LEU A 453 -28.53 7.27 -2.13
C LEU A 453 -28.63 8.78 -1.92
N THR A 454 -27.49 9.48 -1.89
CA THR A 454 -27.38 10.93 -1.75
C THR A 454 -26.52 11.51 -2.86
N LYS A 455 -26.56 12.83 -3.00
CA LYS A 455 -25.61 13.58 -3.85
C LYS A 455 -24.17 13.56 -3.33
N GLY A 456 -23.92 13.06 -2.12
CA GLY A 456 -22.61 13.09 -1.49
C GLY A 456 -22.18 14.51 -1.11
N PHE A 457 -20.89 14.76 -1.18
CA PHE A 457 -20.31 16.10 -1.07
C PHE A 457 -20.27 16.79 -2.42
N PHE A 458 -20.25 18.13 -2.39
CA PHE A 458 -20.13 18.97 -3.58
C PHE A 458 -18.71 19.51 -3.70
N CYS A 459 -18.28 19.70 -4.94
CA CYS A 459 -17.13 20.54 -5.27
C CYS A 459 -17.37 21.97 -4.77
N ALA A 460 -16.30 22.64 -4.34
CA ALA A 460 -16.35 24.01 -3.83
C ALA A 460 -15.06 24.76 -4.17
N GLU A 461 -15.03 26.07 -3.97
CA GLU A 461 -13.79 26.86 -4.10
C GLU A 461 -12.78 26.42 -3.02
N GLY A 462 -11.55 26.17 -3.43
CA GLY A 462 -10.47 25.71 -2.58
C GLY A 462 -10.51 24.19 -2.36
N TRP A 463 -10.19 23.74 -1.15
CA TRP A 463 -10.21 22.30 -0.86
C TRP A 463 -11.63 21.79 -0.69
N ASP A 464 -11.94 20.67 -1.35
CA ASP A 464 -13.20 19.95 -1.15
C ASP A 464 -12.98 18.41 -1.01
N PRO A 465 -13.92 17.67 -0.39
CA PRO A 465 -13.80 16.22 -0.20
C PRO A 465 -14.17 15.39 -1.45
N VAL A 466 -14.32 16.02 -2.62
CA VAL A 466 -14.56 15.39 -3.93
C VAL A 466 -13.26 15.32 -4.72
N THR A 467 -12.56 16.44 -4.87
CA THR A 467 -11.38 16.63 -5.71
C THR A 467 -10.14 17.09 -4.95
N GLY A 468 -10.24 17.37 -3.65
CA GLY A 468 -9.13 17.83 -2.83
C GLY A 468 -8.71 19.24 -3.25
N LEU A 469 -7.42 19.41 -3.57
CA LEU A 469 -6.89 20.66 -4.12
C LEU A 469 -7.21 20.83 -5.63
N GLY A 470 -7.84 19.83 -6.25
CA GLY A 470 -8.10 19.80 -7.69
C GLY A 470 -7.00 19.09 -8.49
N THR A 471 -6.84 19.50 -9.75
CA THR A 471 -5.95 18.82 -10.72
C THR A 471 -4.55 19.46 -10.73
N PRO A 472 -3.46 18.69 -10.71
CA PRO A 472 -2.11 19.25 -10.64
C PRO A 472 -1.72 20.02 -11.90
N ASN A 473 -1.05 21.16 -11.73
CA ASN A 473 -0.35 21.84 -12.81
C ASN A 473 1.15 21.53 -12.69
N TYR A 474 1.69 20.72 -13.61
CA TYR A 474 3.04 20.19 -13.46
C TYR A 474 4.13 21.26 -13.35
N PRO A 475 4.20 22.29 -14.21
CA PRO A 475 5.23 23.32 -14.11
C PRO A 475 5.18 24.10 -12.79
N LYS A 476 3.98 24.45 -12.31
CA LYS A 476 3.85 25.12 -11.00
C LYS A 476 4.31 24.23 -9.86
N LEU A 477 3.95 22.94 -9.87
CA LEU A 477 4.42 21.99 -8.87
C LEU A 477 5.93 21.81 -8.94
N LEU A 478 6.48 21.73 -10.14
CA LEU A 478 7.92 21.65 -10.36
C LEU A 478 8.62 22.88 -9.77
N ASP A 479 8.14 24.09 -10.04
CA ASP A 479 8.69 25.33 -9.49
C ASP A 479 8.68 25.32 -7.95
N VAL A 480 7.54 24.95 -7.34
CA VAL A 480 7.40 24.82 -5.88
C VAL A 480 8.44 23.84 -5.34
N PHE A 481 8.50 22.63 -5.88
CA PHE A 481 9.41 21.61 -5.38
C PHE A 481 10.87 21.95 -5.67
N MET A 482 11.23 22.57 -6.79
CA MET A 482 12.61 22.97 -7.08
C MET A 482 13.12 24.08 -6.16
N ALA A 483 12.23 24.94 -5.65
CA ALA A 483 12.57 25.96 -4.66
C ALA A 483 12.89 25.40 -3.27
N LEU A 484 12.43 24.19 -2.94
CA LEU A 484 12.71 23.55 -1.66
C LEU A 484 14.17 23.06 -1.58
N PRO A 485 14.76 23.00 -0.37
CA PRO A 485 16.15 22.59 -0.15
C PRO A 485 16.60 21.39 -0.98
#